data_AF-A0A174UZB0-F1
#
_entry.id   AF-A0A174UZB0-F1
#
_cell.length_a   1.000
_cell.length_b   1.000
_cell.length_c   1.000
_cell.angle_alpha   90.00
_cell.angle_beta   90.00
_cell.angle_gamma   90.00
#
_symmetry.space_group_name_H-M   'P 1'
#
loop_
_entity.id
_entity.type
_entity.pdbx_description
1 polymer ?
#
loop_
_entity_poly.entity_id
_entity_poly.type
_entity_poly.pdbx_seq_one_letter_code
_entity_poly.pdbx_strand_id
1 'polypeptide(L)'
;MDRKKAYGIDKVTKEDYEKNLEENLANLVKRMKNGSYRPHPTRRVYIPKETKGKMRPLGISCYEDKLVENAIAQILEQIYEPKFYNESFGFRPNRNCHQAVREIIEMVQYRKTNYVVEADIKGFFDNVDHEWLMKMLAHDIADRKFLEIIEKFLKAGVMENGKYLDSERGTPQGNLCKA
;
A
#
# COMPACT_ATOMS: atom_id res chain seq x y z
N MET A 1 -17.42 5.21 -0.25
CA MET A 1 -16.25 5.54 0.62
C MET A 1 -16.70 6.48 1.72
N ASP A 2 -16.30 6.20 2.95
CA ASP A 2 -16.86 6.75 4.20
C ASP A 2 -16.49 8.22 4.50
N ARG A 3 -17.42 8.98 5.09
CA ARG A 3 -17.41 10.47 5.19
C ARG A 3 -16.53 11.05 6.29
N LYS A 4 -15.92 10.21 7.15
CA LYS A 4 -15.14 10.63 8.35
C LYS A 4 -13.65 10.27 8.29
N LYS A 5 -13.07 10.09 7.11
CA LYS A 5 -11.63 9.74 7.01
C LYS A 5 -10.75 10.95 7.30
N ALA A 6 -9.72 10.74 8.10
CA ALA A 6 -8.72 11.74 8.43
C ALA A 6 -7.99 12.27 7.18
N TYR A 7 -7.72 13.58 7.17
CA TYR A 7 -7.04 14.31 6.10
C TYR A 7 -5.51 14.11 6.16
N GLY A 8 -4.86 14.29 5.00
CA GLY A 8 -3.40 14.20 4.88
C GLY A 8 -2.68 15.40 5.49
N ILE A 9 -1.50 15.73 4.99
CA ILE A 9 -0.75 16.91 5.45
C ILE A 9 -1.36 18.20 4.87
N ASP A 10 -1.93 18.10 3.67
CA ASP A 10 -2.61 19.15 2.91
C ASP A 10 -3.88 19.69 3.59
N LYS A 11 -4.43 18.96 4.56
CA LYS A 11 -5.71 19.26 5.24
C LYS A 11 -6.91 19.34 4.29
N VAL A 12 -6.78 18.82 3.06
CA VAL A 12 -7.86 18.81 2.08
C VAL A 12 -8.78 17.64 2.39
N THR A 13 -10.06 17.94 2.57
CA THR A 13 -11.09 16.91 2.73
C THR A 13 -11.59 16.43 1.36
N LYS A 14 -12.29 15.30 1.36
CA LYS A 14 -12.96 14.81 0.16
C LYS A 14 -13.94 15.85 -0.41
N GLU A 15 -14.72 16.49 0.46
CA GLU A 15 -15.72 17.49 0.07
C GLU A 15 -15.07 18.72 -0.54
N ASP A 16 -13.93 19.16 0.00
CA ASP A 16 -13.17 20.28 -0.57
C ASP A 16 -12.59 19.94 -1.94
N TYR A 17 -12.11 18.71 -2.11
CA TYR A 17 -11.59 18.25 -3.40
C TYR A 17 -12.70 18.11 -4.45
N GLU A 18 -13.90 17.69 -4.06
CA GLU A 18 -15.06 17.52 -4.95
C GLU A 18 -15.64 18.85 -5.46
N LYS A 19 -15.41 19.99 -4.77
CA LYS A 19 -15.90 21.32 -5.21
C LYS A 19 -15.42 21.69 -6.62
N ASN A 20 -14.16 21.39 -6.94
CA ASN A 20 -13.54 21.68 -8.25
C ASN A 20 -12.99 20.41 -8.89
N LEU A 21 -13.78 19.33 -8.86
CA LEU A 21 -13.31 17.98 -9.20
C LEU A 21 -12.67 17.88 -10.58
N GLU A 22 -13.30 18.41 -11.63
CA GLU A 22 -12.81 18.28 -13.01
C GLU A 22 -11.47 18.98 -13.21
N GLU A 23 -11.34 20.20 -12.70
CA GLU A 23 -10.09 20.97 -12.78
C GLU A 23 -8.97 20.30 -11.98
N ASN A 24 -9.27 19.84 -10.76
CA ASN A 24 -8.32 19.12 -9.92
C ASN A 24 -7.79 17.86 -10.62
N LEU A 25 -8.69 17.06 -11.22
CA LEU A 25 -8.33 15.86 -11.97
C LEU A 25 -7.54 16.17 -13.24
N ALA A 26 -7.94 17.18 -14.02
CA ALA A 26 -7.21 17.60 -15.22
C ALA A 26 -5.78 18.03 -14.88
N ASN A 27 -5.62 18.80 -13.81
CA ASN A 27 -4.33 19.25 -13.31
C ASN A 27 -3.47 18.08 -12.79
N LEU A 28 -4.05 17.14 -12.03
CA LEU A 28 -3.35 15.93 -11.59
C LEU A 28 -2.85 15.12 -12.79
N VAL A 29 -3.71 14.83 -13.77
CA VAL A 29 -3.34 14.06 -14.96
C VAL A 29 -2.24 14.77 -15.76
N LYS A 30 -2.31 16.09 -15.88
CA LYS A 30 -1.26 16.89 -16.52
C LYS A 30 0.09 16.74 -15.81
N ARG A 31 0.10 16.83 -14.46
CA ARG A 31 1.31 16.63 -13.63
C ARG A 31 1.85 15.20 -13.69
N MET A 32 1.00 14.20 -13.83
CA MET A 32 1.44 12.81 -13.99
C MET A 32 2.08 12.60 -15.37
N LYS A 33 1.43 13.09 -16.44
CA LYS A 33 1.91 12.92 -17.83
C LYS A 33 3.24 13.62 -18.10
N ASN A 34 3.45 14.81 -17.53
CA ASN A 34 4.68 15.58 -17.69
C ASN A 34 5.79 15.21 -16.68
N GLY A 35 5.54 14.26 -15.76
CA GLY A 35 6.52 13.80 -14.77
C GLY A 35 6.74 14.73 -13.57
N SER A 36 6.02 15.86 -13.49
CA SER A 36 6.15 16.85 -12.43
C SER A 36 5.38 16.48 -11.15
N TYR A 37 4.56 15.43 -11.18
CA TYR A 37 3.90 14.90 -9.99
C TYR A 37 4.93 14.43 -8.95
N ARG A 38 4.69 14.82 -7.70
CA ARG A 38 5.46 14.44 -6.51
C ARG A 38 4.46 14.09 -5.41
N PRO A 39 4.43 12.84 -4.92
CA PRO A 39 3.60 12.46 -3.79
C PRO A 39 3.98 13.26 -2.55
N HIS A 40 3.00 13.54 -1.70
CA HIS A 40 3.28 14.15 -0.40
C HIS A 40 3.74 13.09 0.59
N PRO A 41 4.55 13.48 1.60
CA PRO A 41 4.87 12.58 2.69
C PRO A 41 3.61 12.10 3.37
N THR A 42 3.63 10.84 3.82
CA THR A 42 2.49 10.26 4.50
C THR A 42 2.43 10.77 5.94
N ARG A 43 1.27 11.26 6.41
CA ARG A 43 1.12 11.72 7.79
C ARG A 43 1.01 10.53 8.74
N ARG A 44 1.92 10.40 9.71
CA ARG A 44 1.92 9.32 10.70
C ARG A 44 1.04 9.67 11.90
N VAL A 45 0.11 8.78 12.23
CA VAL A 45 -0.77 8.88 13.40
C VAL A 45 -0.73 7.56 14.16
N TYR A 46 -0.68 7.62 15.49
CA TYR A 46 -0.66 6.41 16.32
C TYR A 46 -2.07 6.05 16.78
N ILE A 47 -2.47 4.81 16.52
CA ILE A 47 -3.75 4.25 16.98
C ILE A 47 -3.45 3.15 17.99
N PRO A 48 -4.16 3.08 19.14
CA PRO A 48 -3.98 2.00 20.10
C PRO A 48 -4.28 0.63 19.47
N LYS A 49 -3.43 -0.36 19.73
CA LYS A 49 -3.77 -1.76 19.45
C LYS A 49 -4.83 -2.24 20.45
N GLU A 50 -5.57 -3.28 20.07
CA GLU A 50 -6.48 -3.99 20.98
C GLU A 50 -5.73 -4.55 22.21
N THR A 51 -4.44 -4.85 22.06
CA THR A 51 -3.54 -5.21 23.15
C THR A 51 -3.03 -3.95 23.86
N LYS A 52 -3.37 -3.80 25.16
CA LYS A 52 -2.94 -2.66 26.01
C LYS A 52 -1.43 -2.39 25.89
N GLY A 53 -1.07 -1.13 25.62
CA GLY A 53 0.29 -0.61 25.71
C GLY A 53 1.09 -0.57 24.40
N LYS A 54 0.57 -1.10 23.29
CA LYS A 54 1.24 -1.02 21.97
C LYS A 54 0.43 -0.13 21.02
N MET A 55 1.09 0.84 20.39
CA MET A 55 0.48 1.68 19.35
C MET A 55 0.83 1.12 17.96
N ARG A 56 -0.10 1.21 17.01
CA ARG A 56 0.14 0.95 15.58
C ARG A 56 0.31 2.29 14.86
N PRO A 57 1.44 2.54 14.18
CA PRO A 57 1.56 3.68 13.30
C PRO A 57 0.63 3.48 12.09
N LEU A 58 -0.17 4.49 11.78
CA LEU A 58 -1.00 4.56 10.58
C LEU A 58 -0.49 5.69 9.70
N GLY A 59 -0.25 5.38 8.43
CA GLY A 59 0.05 6.37 7.42
C GLY A 59 -1.24 6.91 6.78
N ILE A 60 -1.43 8.23 6.82
CA ILE A 60 -2.53 8.92 6.16
C ILE A 60 -1.98 9.78 5.03
N SER A 61 -2.11 9.29 3.79
CA SER A 61 -1.77 10.04 2.58
C SER A 61 -2.77 11.17 2.30
N CYS A 62 -2.34 12.18 1.55
CA CYS A 62 -3.21 13.24 1.01
C CYS A 62 -4.31 12.64 0.11
N TYR A 63 -5.42 13.36 -0.09
CA TYR A 63 -6.56 12.79 -0.81
C TYR A 63 -6.21 12.44 -2.27
N GLU A 64 -5.52 13.36 -2.95
CA GLU A 64 -5.05 13.17 -4.32
C GLU A 64 -4.10 11.97 -4.42
N ASP A 65 -3.15 11.86 -3.49
CA ASP A 65 -2.21 10.74 -3.44
C ASP A 65 -2.95 9.41 -3.23
N LYS A 66 -3.99 9.36 -2.37
CA LYS A 66 -4.83 8.16 -2.22
C LYS A 66 -5.50 7.76 -3.54
N LEU A 67 -5.93 8.70 -4.38
CA LEU A 67 -6.52 8.38 -5.68
C LEU A 67 -5.49 7.71 -6.59
N VAL A 68 -4.28 8.27 -6.64
CA VAL A 68 -3.17 7.72 -7.44
C VAL A 68 -2.73 6.36 -6.90
N GLU A 69 -2.59 6.19 -5.59
CA GLU A 69 -2.30 4.91 -4.93
C GLU A 69 -3.32 3.83 -5.32
N ASN A 70 -4.62 4.15 -5.27
CA ASN A 70 -5.68 3.21 -5.64
C ASN A 70 -5.66 2.85 -7.14
N ALA A 71 -5.29 3.80 -8.01
CA ALA A 71 -5.15 3.53 -9.44
C ALA A 71 -3.94 2.62 -9.71
N ILE A 72 -2.81 2.86 -9.05
CA ILE A 72 -1.62 2.00 -9.11
C ILE A 72 -1.96 0.59 -8.62
N ALA A 73 -2.64 0.47 -7.46
CA ALA A 73 -3.03 -0.81 -6.89
C ALA A 73 -3.89 -1.65 -7.85
N GLN A 74 -4.91 -1.05 -8.48
CA GLN A 74 -5.76 -1.74 -9.46
C GLN A 74 -4.97 -2.25 -10.67
N ILE A 75 -4.00 -1.47 -11.17
CA ILE A 75 -3.15 -1.89 -12.28
C ILE A 75 -2.26 -3.06 -11.85
N LEU A 76 -1.62 -2.95 -10.68
CA LEU A 76 -0.78 -4.01 -10.14
C LEU A 76 -1.57 -5.30 -9.87
N GLU A 77 -2.79 -5.19 -9.34
CA GLU A 77 -3.69 -6.32 -9.12
C GLU A 77 -3.94 -7.08 -10.42
N GLN A 78 -4.29 -6.37 -11.51
CA GLN A 78 -4.50 -7.01 -12.81
C GLN A 78 -3.26 -7.71 -13.38
N ILE A 79 -2.06 -7.21 -13.06
CA ILE A 79 -0.79 -7.79 -13.53
C ILE A 79 -0.39 -9.01 -12.72
N TYR A 80 -0.53 -8.95 -11.39
CA TYR A 80 0.03 -9.94 -10.46
C TYR A 80 -0.97 -10.99 -9.98
N GLU A 81 -2.27 -10.70 -9.95
CA GLU A 81 -3.28 -11.68 -9.56
C GLU A 81 -3.20 -13.00 -10.35
N PRO A 82 -3.01 -13.03 -11.69
CA PRO A 82 -2.85 -14.28 -12.42
C PRO A 82 -1.50 -14.98 -12.17
N LYS A 83 -0.53 -14.31 -11.54
CA LYS A 83 0.81 -14.86 -11.24
C LYS A 83 0.94 -15.38 -9.83
N PHE A 84 0.06 -14.94 -8.91
CA PHE A 84 0.13 -15.37 -7.52
C PHE A 84 -0.26 -16.84 -7.36
N TYR A 85 0.48 -17.55 -6.50
CA TYR A 85 0.17 -18.91 -6.07
C TYR A 85 -1.23 -19.00 -5.44
N ASN A 86 -1.90 -20.14 -5.60
CA ASN A 86 -3.24 -20.35 -5.05
C ASN A 86 -3.25 -20.35 -3.52
N GLU A 87 -2.13 -20.74 -2.93
CA GLU A 87 -1.85 -20.82 -1.50
C GLU A 87 -1.59 -19.44 -0.87
N SER A 88 -1.59 -18.36 -1.66
CA SER A 88 -1.51 -16.98 -1.17
C SER A 88 -2.91 -16.40 -0.97
N PHE A 89 -3.29 -16.15 0.28
CA PHE A 89 -4.66 -15.72 0.63
C PHE A 89 -4.77 -14.28 1.15
N GLY A 90 -3.66 -13.63 1.49
CA GLY A 90 -3.66 -12.30 2.09
C GLY A 90 -3.77 -11.20 1.05
N PHE A 91 -4.60 -10.18 1.32
CA PHE A 91 -4.73 -8.96 0.50
C PHE A 91 -4.92 -9.26 -0.99
N ARG A 92 -5.90 -10.12 -1.29
CA ARG A 92 -6.26 -10.51 -2.65
C ARG A 92 -7.76 -10.52 -2.86
N PRO A 93 -8.24 -10.17 -4.06
CA PRO A 93 -9.65 -10.25 -4.39
C PRO A 93 -10.16 -11.69 -4.26
N ASN A 94 -11.36 -11.85 -3.69
CA ASN A 94 -12.04 -13.15 -3.52
C ASN A 94 -11.27 -14.21 -2.69
N ARG A 95 -10.20 -13.82 -1.98
CA ARG A 95 -9.48 -14.66 -1.02
C ARG A 95 -9.73 -14.20 0.41
N ASN A 96 -9.71 -15.13 1.37
CA ASN A 96 -9.88 -14.79 2.78
C ASN A 96 -9.19 -15.79 3.72
N CYS A 97 -9.09 -15.42 4.99
CA CYS A 97 -8.44 -16.22 6.04
C CYS A 97 -9.09 -17.61 6.22
N HIS A 98 -10.41 -17.73 6.05
CA HIS A 98 -11.09 -19.02 6.19
C HIS A 98 -10.69 -20.02 5.10
N GLN A 99 -10.39 -19.56 3.89
CA GLN A 99 -9.85 -20.42 2.83
C GLN A 99 -8.45 -20.93 3.19
N ALA A 100 -7.58 -20.06 3.73
CA ALA A 100 -6.24 -20.46 4.18
C ALA A 100 -6.30 -21.53 5.28
N VAL A 101 -7.16 -21.34 6.28
CA VAL A 101 -7.37 -22.31 7.36
C VAL A 101 -7.88 -23.65 6.83
N ARG A 102 -8.80 -23.62 5.86
CA ARG A 102 -9.33 -24.83 5.23
C ARG A 102 -8.25 -25.63 4.52
N GLU A 103 -7.41 -24.97 3.72
CA GLU A 103 -6.29 -25.63 3.02
C GLU A 103 -5.32 -26.29 4.00
N ILE A 104 -4.97 -25.60 5.09
CA ILE A 104 -4.11 -26.19 6.14
C ILE A 104 -4.77 -27.42 6.76
N ILE A 105 -6.06 -27.36 7.10
CA ILE A 105 -6.80 -28.50 7.65
C ILE A 105 -6.79 -29.68 6.69
N GLU A 106 -7.07 -29.44 5.41
CA GLU A 106 -7.05 -30.49 4.38
C GLU A 106 -5.65 -31.11 4.22
N MET A 107 -4.59 -30.30 4.22
CA MET A 107 -3.21 -30.79 4.16
C MET A 107 -2.83 -31.63 5.37
N VAL A 108 -3.27 -31.27 6.58
CA VAL A 108 -2.97 -32.01 7.80
C VAL A 108 -3.80 -33.29 7.90
N GLN A 109 -5.07 -33.24 7.51
CA GLN A 109 -6.00 -34.36 7.65
C GLN A 109 -5.81 -35.45 6.59
N TYR A 110 -5.53 -35.07 5.35
CA TYR A 110 -5.52 -36.01 4.21
C TYR A 110 -4.13 -36.31 3.66
N ARG A 111 -3.10 -35.52 4.00
CA ARG A 111 -1.71 -35.80 3.62
C ARG A 111 -0.91 -36.27 4.83
N LYS A 112 0.19 -36.99 4.58
CA LYS A 112 1.13 -37.45 5.63
C LYS A 112 1.98 -36.28 6.14
N THR A 113 1.34 -35.33 6.82
CA THR A 113 1.97 -34.13 7.35
C THR A 113 2.26 -34.32 8.84
N ASN A 114 3.54 -34.45 9.22
CA ASN A 114 3.95 -34.68 10.60
C ASN A 114 4.40 -33.41 11.33
N TYR A 115 4.75 -32.36 10.59
CA TYR A 115 5.31 -31.12 11.12
C TYR A 115 4.75 -29.91 10.39
N VAL A 116 4.53 -28.83 11.14
CA VAL A 116 4.14 -27.51 10.61
C VAL A 116 5.22 -26.52 11.04
N VAL A 117 5.70 -25.73 10.08
CA VAL A 117 6.67 -24.66 10.34
C VAL A 117 5.94 -23.33 10.32
N GLU A 118 5.90 -22.67 11.48
CA GLU A 118 5.38 -21.30 11.60
C GLU A 118 6.52 -20.30 11.42
N ALA A 119 6.34 -19.35 10.51
CA ALA A 119 7.30 -18.28 10.26
C ALA A 119 6.55 -16.94 10.12
N ASP A 120 7.08 -15.90 10.77
CA ASP A 120 6.58 -14.52 10.68
C ASP A 120 7.74 -13.56 10.40
N ILE A 121 7.50 -12.56 9.55
CA ILE A 121 8.50 -11.54 9.22
C ILE A 121 8.26 -10.31 10.11
N LYS A 122 9.16 -10.13 11.08
CA LYS A 122 9.12 -8.98 11.98
C LYS A 122 9.21 -7.66 11.21
N GLY A 123 8.15 -6.86 11.28
CA GLY A 123 8.12 -5.54 10.67
C GLY A 123 8.29 -5.59 9.15
N PHE A 124 7.60 -6.52 8.48
CA PHE A 124 7.65 -6.70 7.02
C PHE A 124 7.66 -5.37 6.25
N PHE A 125 6.64 -4.53 6.46
CA PHE A 125 6.50 -3.25 5.77
C PHE A 125 7.56 -2.22 6.16
N ASP A 126 8.17 -2.31 7.33
CA ASP A 126 9.19 -1.34 7.77
C ASP A 126 10.58 -1.69 7.20
N ASN A 127 10.77 -2.95 6.74
CA ASN A 127 12.07 -3.48 6.33
C ASN A 127 12.16 -3.83 4.83
N VAL A 128 11.15 -3.49 4.01
CA VAL A 128 11.18 -3.76 2.57
C VAL A 128 12.31 -2.97 1.91
N ASP A 129 13.20 -3.68 1.22
CA ASP A 129 14.26 -3.08 0.42
C ASP A 129 13.69 -2.52 -0.89
N HIS A 130 13.82 -1.20 -1.09
CA HIS A 130 13.25 -0.53 -2.26
C HIS A 130 13.92 -0.95 -3.56
N GLU A 131 15.23 -1.19 -3.56
CA GLU A 131 15.94 -1.58 -4.78
C GLU A 131 15.48 -2.95 -5.25
N TRP A 132 15.35 -3.89 -4.32
CA TRP A 132 14.84 -5.24 -4.63
C TRP A 132 13.39 -5.20 -5.07
N LEU A 133 12.53 -4.44 -4.38
CA LEU A 133 11.13 -4.28 -4.78
C LEU A 133 11.03 -3.72 -6.21
N MET A 134 11.79 -2.66 -6.52
CA MET A 134 11.78 -2.05 -7.85
C MET A 134 12.33 -2.99 -8.93
N LYS A 135 13.35 -3.81 -8.62
CA LYS A 135 13.86 -4.85 -9.54
C LYS A 135 12.79 -5.91 -9.85
N MET A 136 12.04 -6.35 -8.84
CA MET A 136 10.93 -7.30 -9.03
C MET A 136 9.81 -6.70 -9.89
N LEU A 137 9.44 -5.44 -9.63
CA LEU A 137 8.42 -4.75 -10.45
C LEU A 137 8.88 -4.55 -11.90
N ALA A 138 10.15 -4.16 -12.10
CA ALA A 138 10.73 -3.93 -13.42
C ALA A 138 10.89 -5.20 -14.25
N HIS A 139 10.91 -6.38 -13.63
CA HIS A 139 10.90 -7.66 -14.34
C HIS A 139 9.62 -7.85 -15.16
N ASP A 140 8.48 -7.43 -14.60
CA ASP A 140 7.16 -7.67 -15.18
C ASP A 140 6.57 -6.44 -15.88
N ILE A 141 7.07 -5.25 -15.58
CA ILE A 141 6.51 -3.97 -16.04
C ILE A 141 7.58 -3.20 -16.80
N ALA A 142 7.35 -2.99 -18.10
CA ALA A 142 8.25 -2.23 -18.97
C ALA A 142 8.02 -0.70 -18.92
N ASP A 143 6.88 -0.24 -18.40
CA ASP A 143 6.57 1.19 -18.32
C ASP A 143 7.41 1.89 -17.25
N ARG A 144 8.49 2.54 -17.72
CA ARG A 144 9.40 3.30 -16.87
C ARG A 144 8.72 4.46 -16.13
N LYS A 145 7.75 5.14 -16.73
CA LYS A 145 7.06 6.26 -16.07
C LYS A 145 6.21 5.76 -14.91
N PHE A 146 5.57 4.61 -15.08
CA PHE A 146 4.81 3.96 -14.02
C PHE A 146 5.72 3.55 -12.86
N LEU A 147 6.86 2.90 -13.15
CA LEU A 147 7.87 2.55 -12.15
C LEU A 147 8.41 3.79 -11.41
N GLU A 148 8.70 4.88 -12.11
CA GLU A 148 9.17 6.13 -11.51
C GLU A 148 8.13 6.75 -10.56
N ILE A 149 6.83 6.56 -10.81
CA ILE A 149 5.78 7.01 -9.89
C ILE A 149 5.79 6.16 -8.62
N ILE A 150 5.89 4.83 -8.74
CA ILE A 150 5.97 3.92 -7.59
C ILE A 150 7.20 4.25 -6.74
N GLU A 151 8.35 4.45 -7.37
CA GLU A 151 9.59 4.83 -6.68
C GLU A 151 9.43 6.15 -5.90
N LYS A 152 8.76 7.15 -6.50
CA LYS A 152 8.46 8.41 -5.81
C LYS A 152 7.56 8.20 -4.60
N PHE A 153 6.61 7.26 -4.63
CA PHE A 153 5.78 6.92 -3.47
C PHE A 153 6.58 6.25 -2.36
N LEU A 154 7.48 5.33 -2.71
CA LEU A 154 8.37 4.67 -1.75
C LEU A 154 9.29 5.67 -1.04
N LYS A 155 9.79 6.67 -1.79
CA LYS A 155 10.69 7.73 -1.30
C LYS A 155 9.98 8.96 -0.75
N ALA A 156 8.65 9.03 -0.80
CA ALA A 156 7.90 10.23 -0.38
C ALA A 156 8.11 10.55 1.12
N GLY A 157 8.57 9.58 1.91
CA GLY A 157 8.87 9.76 3.31
C GLY A 157 7.62 9.81 4.18
N VAL A 158 7.86 9.99 5.47
CA VAL A 158 6.80 10.03 6.49
C VAL A 158 6.93 11.33 7.29
N MET A 159 5.81 12.02 7.49
CA MET A 159 5.75 13.18 8.36
C MET A 159 5.23 12.77 9.72
N GLU A 160 6.04 12.95 10.76
CA GLU A 160 5.70 12.62 12.16
C GLU A 160 5.91 13.86 13.04
N ASN A 161 4.85 14.32 13.72
CA ASN A 161 4.89 15.49 14.61
C ASN A 161 5.54 16.75 13.98
N GLY A 162 5.33 16.96 12.68
CA GLY A 162 5.89 18.10 11.93
C GLY A 162 7.36 17.95 11.54
N LYS A 163 7.98 16.79 11.79
CA LYS A 163 9.30 16.43 11.30
C LYS A 163 9.18 15.48 10.11
N TYR A 164 9.91 15.81 9.05
CA TYR A 164 10.09 14.92 7.90
C TYR A 164 11.08 13.82 8.29
N LEU A 165 10.67 12.57 8.12
CA LEU A 165 11.52 11.39 8.23
C LEU A 165 11.69 10.82 6.83
N ASP A 166 12.95 10.74 6.40
CA ASP A 166 13.28 10.08 5.15
C ASP A 166 12.97 8.57 5.26
N SER A 167 12.56 7.98 4.15
CA SER A 167 12.18 6.57 4.07
C SER A 167 13.20 5.83 3.22
N GLU A 168 14.39 5.57 3.79
CA GLU A 168 15.43 4.78 3.11
C GLU A 168 15.03 3.30 2.94
N ARG A 169 14.09 2.79 3.74
CA ARG A 169 13.55 1.43 3.70
C ARG A 169 12.08 1.40 4.10
N GLY A 170 11.38 0.34 3.66
CA GLY A 170 9.99 0.08 4.01
C GLY A 170 8.96 0.79 3.13
N THR A 171 7.72 0.33 3.17
CA THR A 171 6.59 0.93 2.42
C THR A 171 5.64 1.62 3.40
N PRO A 172 5.14 2.84 3.12
CA PRO A 172 4.16 3.48 3.98
C PRO A 172 2.97 2.56 4.25
N GLN A 173 2.67 2.29 5.53
CA GLN A 173 1.49 1.51 5.93
C GLN A 173 0.23 2.33 5.61
N GLY A 174 -0.32 2.14 4.40
CA GLY A 174 -1.40 2.93 3.80
C GLY A 174 -2.20 2.13 2.76
N ASN A 175 -2.80 2.80 1.76
CA ASN A 175 -3.67 2.11 0.78
C ASN A 175 -2.90 1.33 -0.30
N LEU A 176 -1.61 1.60 -0.54
CA LEU A 176 -0.78 0.83 -1.47
C LEU A 176 -0.70 -0.67 -1.14
N CYS A 177 -0.88 -1.03 0.13
CA CYS A 177 -0.87 -2.43 0.59
C CYS A 177 -2.27 -3.06 0.62
N LYS A 178 -3.29 -2.39 0.08
CA LYS A 178 -4.62 -2.97 -0.13
C LYS A 178 -4.73 -3.37 -1.60
N ALA A 179 -4.23 -4.57 -1.90
CA ALA A 179 -4.78 -5.37 -2.98
C ALA A 179 -5.90 -6.24 -2.40
#